data_AF-A0A8T7HIF3-F1
#
_entry.id   AF-A0A8T7HIF3-F1
#
_cell.length_a   1.000
_cell.length_b   1.000
_cell.length_c   1.000
_cell.angle_alpha   90.00
_cell.angle_beta   90.00
_cell.angle_gamma   90.00
#
_symmetry.space_group_name_H-M   'P 1'
#
loop_
_entity.id
_entity.type
_entity.pdbx_description
1 polymer ?
#
loop_
_entity_poly.entity_id
_entity_poly.type
_entity_poly.pdbx_seq_one_letter_code
_entity_poly.pdbx_strand_id
1 'polypeptide(L)'
;MKIQFYPYDFEYKVKDDKTYVYMYSKLEDGTKICVKHESCAFFYAEKNITIEVPNRNEIAKVMHTEPIEMDLLGKKINVFKIYTNSPKSVSILAKEFSQKGIKTYEQNILFIHRYLRDLQITPMTLVEAEGEFVNSTKYRVPLFLADKVKDIGKEANHQWKILAVDIETYAKKKEIDPHKNPILMIAFYGVNEAGEIYKKVLTWKRFPHKLDYLEVVSDEVEMLKRFREIVLDYQPDIITGYFSDGFDFPYINTRAEKYHVN
;
A
#
# COMPACT_ATOMS: atom_id res chain seq x y z
N MET A 1 2.76 -10.84 -22.96
CA MET A 1 1.57 -11.65 -22.61
C MET A 1 0.49 -10.76 -21.99
N LYS A 2 -0.76 -11.24 -21.90
CA LYS A 2 -1.87 -10.52 -21.24
C LYS A 2 -2.26 -11.26 -19.97
N ILE A 3 -2.56 -10.50 -18.92
CA ILE A 3 -3.12 -11.04 -17.67
C ILE A 3 -4.33 -10.22 -17.24
N GLN A 4 -5.28 -10.87 -16.57
CA GLN A 4 -6.38 -10.23 -15.89
C GLN A 4 -6.20 -10.39 -14.38
N PHE A 5 -6.44 -9.34 -13.62
CA PHE A 5 -6.16 -9.29 -12.19
C PHE A 5 -7.04 -8.26 -11.49
N TYR A 6 -7.05 -8.34 -10.16
CA TYR A 6 -7.85 -7.47 -9.31
C TYR A 6 -6.92 -6.82 -8.27
N PRO A 7 -6.56 -5.54 -8.45
CA PRO A 7 -5.64 -4.84 -7.57
C PRO A 7 -6.36 -4.32 -6.33
N TYR A 8 -5.81 -4.57 -5.14
CA TYR A 8 -6.44 -4.18 -3.87
C TYR A 8 -5.55 -3.32 -2.98
N ASP A 9 -4.25 -3.24 -3.25
CA ASP A 9 -3.34 -2.32 -2.58
C ASP A 9 -2.34 -1.70 -3.57
N PHE A 10 -1.90 -0.47 -3.29
CA PHE A 10 -1.16 0.37 -4.23
C PHE A 10 -0.03 1.12 -3.53
N GLU A 11 1.18 0.97 -4.06
CA GLU A 11 2.36 1.72 -3.66
C GLU A 11 3.00 2.36 -4.89
N TYR A 12 3.80 3.41 -4.73
CA TYR A 12 4.70 3.86 -5.79
C TYR A 12 6.12 4.02 -5.28
N LYS A 13 7.09 3.79 -6.16
CA LYS A 13 8.52 4.02 -5.89
C LYS A 13 9.13 4.81 -7.03
N VAL A 14 10.01 5.74 -6.68
CA VAL A 14 10.79 6.51 -7.64
C VAL A 14 12.18 5.88 -7.74
N LYS A 15 12.63 5.62 -8.96
CA LYS A 15 13.97 5.11 -9.24
C LYS A 15 14.45 5.72 -10.57
N ASP A 16 15.64 6.32 -10.56
CA ASP A 16 16.28 6.89 -11.76
C ASP A 16 15.34 7.86 -12.52
N ASP A 17 14.72 8.81 -11.80
CA ASP A 17 13.73 9.78 -12.32
C ASP A 17 12.47 9.17 -12.97
N LYS A 18 12.25 7.87 -12.77
CA LYS A 18 11.04 7.16 -13.20
C LYS A 18 10.22 6.77 -11.99
N THR A 19 8.91 6.91 -12.11
CA THR A 19 7.98 6.51 -11.06
C THR A 19 7.27 5.23 -11.48
N TYR A 20 7.29 4.25 -10.59
CA TYR A 20 6.67 2.95 -10.80
C TYR A 20 5.55 2.76 -9.78
N VAL A 21 4.35 2.46 -10.26
CA VAL A 21 3.23 2.03 -9.44
C VAL A 21 3.28 0.52 -9.29
N TYR A 22 3.17 0.05 -8.05
CA TYR A 22 3.08 -1.34 -7.66
C TYR A 22 1.65 -1.60 -7.22
N MET A 23 0.96 -2.48 -7.94
CA MET A 23 -0.39 -2.92 -7.66
C MET A 23 -0.30 -4.33 -7.09
N TYR A 24 -0.59 -4.50 -5.80
CA TYR A 24 -0.71 -5.81 -5.19
C TYR A 24 -2.09 -6.36 -5.52
N SER A 25 -2.10 -7.55 -6.12
CA SER A 25 -3.26 -8.05 -6.85
C SER A 25 -3.42 -9.55 -6.72
N LYS A 26 -4.60 -10.03 -7.08
CA LYS A 26 -4.88 -11.44 -7.32
C LYS A 26 -5.22 -11.68 -8.80
N LEU A 27 -4.76 -12.80 -9.34
CA LEU A 27 -5.27 -13.36 -10.60
C LEU A 27 -6.61 -14.04 -10.37
N GLU A 28 -7.30 -14.41 -11.45
CA GLU A 28 -8.59 -15.11 -11.40
C GLU A 28 -8.51 -16.45 -10.62
N ASP A 29 -7.39 -17.15 -10.68
CA ASP A 29 -7.14 -18.40 -9.95
C ASP A 29 -6.77 -18.20 -8.47
N GLY A 30 -6.77 -16.96 -7.97
CA GLY A 30 -6.41 -16.59 -6.60
C GLY A 30 -4.90 -16.40 -6.37
N THR A 31 -4.05 -16.64 -7.37
CA THR A 31 -2.61 -16.41 -7.26
C THR A 31 -2.33 -14.94 -6.97
N LYS A 32 -1.62 -14.68 -5.87
CA LYS A 32 -1.17 -13.33 -5.52
C LYS A 32 -0.01 -12.93 -6.42
N ILE A 33 -0.07 -11.71 -6.95
CA ILE A 33 0.97 -11.14 -7.80
C ILE A 33 1.19 -9.66 -7.44
N CYS A 34 2.28 -9.09 -7.95
CA CYS A 34 2.48 -7.65 -7.98
C CYS A 34 2.65 -7.20 -9.43
N VAL A 35 1.77 -6.29 -9.88
CA VAL A 35 1.86 -5.66 -11.19
C VAL A 35 2.60 -4.33 -11.04
N LYS A 36 3.71 -4.17 -11.74
CA LYS A 36 4.52 -2.95 -11.74
C LYS A 36 4.37 -2.22 -13.07
N HIS A 37 3.91 -0.98 -13.04
CA HIS A 37 3.67 -0.14 -14.22
C HIS A 37 4.37 1.21 -14.07
N GLU A 38 5.06 1.67 -15.12
CA GLU A 38 5.67 3.00 -15.16
C GLU A 38 4.60 4.08 -15.40
N SER A 39 4.65 5.17 -14.63
CA SER A 39 3.74 6.30 -14.81
C SER A 39 4.41 7.60 -14.39
N CYS A 40 4.07 8.71 -15.06
CA CYS A 40 4.67 10.00 -14.78
C CYS A 40 3.71 10.87 -13.96
N ALA A 41 4.25 11.54 -12.94
CA ALA A 41 3.51 12.57 -12.23
C ALA A 41 3.42 13.84 -13.09
N PHE A 42 2.29 14.55 -12.99
CA PHE A 42 2.10 15.80 -13.71
C PHE A 42 1.12 16.72 -12.98
N PHE A 43 1.13 17.98 -13.39
CA PHE A 43 0.11 19.00 -13.07
C PHE A 43 -0.07 19.91 -14.28
N TYR A 44 -0.98 20.88 -14.22
CA TYR A 44 -1.22 21.80 -15.34
C TYR A 44 -0.79 23.23 -15.00
N ALA A 45 -0.31 23.97 -16.01
CA ALA A 45 0.11 25.37 -15.87
C ALA A 45 -0.22 26.20 -17.11
N GLU A 46 -0.47 27.51 -16.95
CA GLU A 46 -0.83 28.41 -18.05
C GLU A 46 0.34 28.75 -19.00
N LYS A 47 1.58 28.47 -18.59
CA LYS A 47 2.78 28.77 -19.36
C LYS A 47 3.64 27.52 -19.56
N ASN A 48 4.22 27.40 -20.74
CA ASN A 48 5.26 26.42 -21.02
C ASN A 48 6.57 26.89 -20.38
N ILE A 49 7.02 26.18 -19.36
CA ILE A 49 8.28 26.42 -18.69
C ILE A 49 8.95 25.09 -18.37
N THR A 50 10.22 24.98 -18.74
CA THR A 50 11.10 23.89 -18.33
C THR A 50 12.11 24.44 -17.33
N ILE A 51 12.05 23.96 -16.08
CA ILE A 51 12.95 24.37 -14.99
C ILE A 51 13.36 23.18 -14.14
N GLU A 52 14.45 23.38 -13.41
CA GLU A 52 14.93 22.51 -12.34
C GLU A 52 15.02 23.33 -11.05
N VAL A 53 14.54 22.78 -9.95
CA VAL A 53 14.51 23.42 -8.63
C VAL A 53 15.22 22.51 -7.63
N PRO A 54 16.37 22.92 -7.07
CA PRO A 54 17.04 22.17 -6.01
C PRO A 54 16.16 22.07 -4.75
N ASN A 55 16.02 20.87 -4.19
CA ASN A 55 15.27 20.64 -2.94
C ASN A 55 15.98 19.63 -2.02
N ARG A 56 16.76 20.14 -1.05
CA ARG A 56 17.52 19.36 -0.04
C ARG A 56 18.36 18.24 -0.63
N ASN A 57 17.76 17.07 -0.87
CA ASN A 57 18.41 15.83 -1.29
C ASN A 57 18.04 15.42 -2.72
N GLU A 58 17.14 16.14 -3.40
CA GLU A 58 16.67 15.82 -4.75
C GLU A 58 16.50 17.10 -5.58
N ILE A 59 16.52 16.95 -6.92
CA ILE A 59 16.22 18.04 -7.85
C ILE A 59 14.81 17.80 -8.40
N ALA A 60 13.93 18.78 -8.24
CA ALA A 60 12.61 18.76 -8.86
C ALA A 60 12.71 19.28 -10.29
N LYS A 61 12.35 18.45 -11.26
CA LYS A 61 12.57 18.73 -12.69
C LYS A 61 11.29 18.62 -13.50
N VAL A 62 11.09 19.59 -14.39
CA VAL A 62 10.16 19.45 -15.52
C VAL A 62 10.84 18.57 -16.57
N MET A 63 10.22 17.42 -16.87
CA MET A 63 10.75 16.45 -17.83
C MET A 63 10.34 16.80 -19.25
N HIS A 64 9.06 17.09 -19.46
CA HIS A 64 8.51 17.60 -20.71
C HIS A 64 7.16 18.26 -20.46
N THR A 65 6.65 18.96 -21.47
CA THR A 65 5.37 19.64 -21.43
C THR A 65 4.54 19.32 -22.66
N GLU A 66 3.23 19.19 -22.49
CA GLU A 66 2.29 18.91 -23.57
C GLU A 66 1.18 19.96 -23.58
N PRO A 67 0.92 20.66 -24.71
CA PRO A 67 -0.21 21.59 -24.79
C PRO A 67 -1.53 20.83 -24.78
N ILE A 68 -2.48 21.27 -23.97
CA ILE A 68 -3.80 20.63 -23.83
C ILE A 68 -4.90 21.68 -23.63
N GLU A 69 -6.08 21.40 -24.18
CA GLU A 69 -7.29 22.15 -23.88
C GLU A 69 -8.03 21.48 -22.71
N MET A 70 -8.35 22.26 -21.68
CA MET A 70 -9.13 21.82 -20.52
C MET A 70 -10.43 22.60 -20.40
N ASP A 71 -11.43 22.01 -19.76
CA ASP A 71 -12.60 22.74 -19.27
C ASP A 71 -12.33 23.23 -17.84
N LEU A 72 -12.48 24.53 -17.61
CA LEU A 72 -12.42 25.14 -16.29
C LEU A 72 -13.69 25.96 -16.07
N LEU A 73 -14.60 25.42 -15.25
CA LEU A 73 -15.88 26.04 -14.92
C LEU A 73 -16.73 26.36 -16.18
N GLY A 74 -16.78 25.41 -17.12
CA GLY A 74 -17.52 25.53 -18.37
C GLY A 74 -16.84 26.40 -19.44
N LYS A 75 -15.59 26.83 -19.19
CA LYS A 75 -14.79 27.58 -20.16
C LYS A 75 -13.60 26.76 -20.62
N LYS A 76 -13.43 26.69 -21.94
CA LYS A 76 -12.23 26.11 -22.54
C LYS A 76 -11.01 27.00 -22.29
N ILE A 77 -9.95 26.42 -21.75
CA ILE A 77 -8.67 27.08 -21.52
C ILE A 77 -7.55 26.25 -22.15
N ASN A 78 -6.57 26.92 -22.73
CA ASN A 78 -5.35 26.28 -23.21
C ASN A 78 -4.29 26.35 -22.10
N VAL A 79 -3.77 25.19 -21.72
CA VAL A 79 -2.74 25.06 -20.69
C VAL A 79 -1.68 24.05 -21.15
N PHE A 80 -0.62 23.91 -20.35
CA PHE A 80 0.41 22.91 -20.55
C PHE A 80 0.30 21.87 -19.44
N LYS A 81 0.26 20.60 -19.81
CA LYS A 81 0.46 19.46 -18.91
C LYS A 81 1.97 19.33 -18.66
N ILE A 82 2.37 19.54 -17.41
CA ILE A 82 3.76 19.60 -16.97
C ILE A 82 4.12 18.26 -16.33
N TYR A 83 4.89 17.44 -17.02
CA TYR A 83 5.36 16.16 -16.50
C TYR A 83 6.63 16.34 -15.66
N THR A 84 6.70 15.66 -14.52
CA THR A 84 7.78 15.81 -13.54
C THR A 84 8.54 14.50 -13.34
N ASN A 85 9.78 14.59 -12.85
CA ASN A 85 10.61 13.42 -12.56
C ASN A 85 10.15 12.60 -11.34
N SER A 86 9.29 13.18 -10.49
CA SER A 86 8.70 12.46 -9.36
C SER A 86 7.39 13.11 -8.90
N PRO A 87 6.54 12.35 -8.17
CA PRO A 87 5.37 12.90 -7.48
C PRO A 87 5.68 14.05 -6.52
N LYS A 88 6.81 14.00 -5.81
CA LYS A 88 7.22 15.07 -4.90
C LYS A 88 7.54 16.37 -5.63
N SER A 89 8.10 16.26 -6.83
CA SER A 89 8.44 17.41 -7.68
C SER A 89 7.21 18.22 -8.09
N VAL A 90 6.01 17.64 -8.10
CA VAL A 90 4.76 18.36 -8.42
C VAL A 90 4.55 19.54 -7.48
N SER A 91 4.60 19.32 -6.16
CA SER A 91 4.33 20.39 -5.19
C SER A 91 5.44 21.44 -5.16
N ILE A 92 6.70 21.02 -5.35
CA ILE A 92 7.87 21.91 -5.40
C ILE A 92 7.79 22.82 -6.62
N LEU A 93 7.59 22.25 -7.81
CA LEU A 93 7.50 22.99 -9.06
C LEU A 93 6.26 23.87 -9.09
N ALA A 94 5.10 23.40 -8.62
CA ALA A 94 3.90 24.22 -8.56
C ALA A 94 4.08 25.44 -7.64
N LYS A 95 4.79 25.29 -6.52
CA LYS A 95 5.14 26.41 -5.64
C LYS A 95 6.05 27.42 -6.34
N GLU A 96 7.09 26.96 -7.03
CA GLU A 96 8.01 27.81 -7.81
C GLU A 96 7.26 28.55 -8.92
N PHE A 97 6.36 27.87 -9.64
CA PHE A 97 5.52 28.47 -10.67
C PHE A 97 4.62 29.56 -10.09
N SER A 98 3.99 29.29 -8.95
CA SER A 98 3.16 30.28 -8.25
C SER A 98 3.96 31.51 -7.82
N GLN A 99 5.22 31.35 -7.38
CA GLN A 99 6.10 32.47 -7.04
C GLN A 99 6.47 33.32 -8.25
N LYS A 100 6.52 32.72 -9.45
CA LYS A 100 6.69 33.42 -10.73
C LYS A 100 5.39 34.01 -11.29
N GLY A 101 4.29 33.97 -10.53
CA GLY A 101 2.98 34.47 -10.96
C GLY A 101 2.31 33.61 -12.03
N ILE A 102 2.67 32.33 -12.13
CA ILE A 102 2.09 31.38 -13.07
C ILE A 102 1.04 30.57 -12.34
N LYS A 103 -0.18 30.60 -12.87
CA LYS A 103 -1.27 29.82 -12.30
C LYS A 103 -1.12 28.35 -12.67
N THR A 104 -1.34 27.50 -11.68
CA THR A 104 -1.27 26.04 -11.80
C THR A 104 -2.58 25.40 -11.38
N TYR A 105 -2.84 24.20 -11.90
CA TYR A 105 -4.06 23.44 -11.63
C TYR A 105 -3.74 21.98 -11.30
N GLU A 106 -4.62 21.40 -10.48
CA GLU A 106 -4.60 20.00 -10.06
C GLU A 106 -3.28 19.48 -9.44
N GLN A 107 -2.45 20.38 -8.92
CA GLN A 107 -1.16 20.07 -8.29
C GLN A 107 -1.27 19.36 -6.93
N ASN A 108 -2.47 19.31 -6.35
CA ASN A 108 -2.73 18.76 -5.00
C ASN A 108 -3.46 17.41 -5.03
N ILE A 109 -3.36 16.65 -6.12
CA ILE A 109 -3.90 15.30 -6.20
C ILE A 109 -2.78 14.30 -5.88
N LEU A 110 -2.99 13.45 -4.87
CA LEU A 110 -2.05 12.38 -4.53
C LEU A 110 -1.80 11.49 -5.74
N PHE A 111 -0.54 11.10 -5.97
CA PHE A 111 -0.13 10.42 -7.20
C PHE A 111 -0.87 9.11 -7.46
N ILE A 112 -1.06 8.26 -6.45
CA ILE A 112 -1.86 7.03 -6.61
C ILE A 112 -3.30 7.35 -6.99
N HIS A 113 -3.91 8.37 -6.37
CA HIS A 113 -5.29 8.75 -6.69
C HIS A 113 -5.40 9.30 -8.11
N ARG A 114 -4.38 10.04 -8.58
CA ARG A 114 -4.28 10.48 -9.98
C ARG A 114 -4.21 9.27 -10.91
N TYR A 115 -3.27 8.36 -10.65
CA TYR A 115 -3.04 7.16 -11.46
C TYR A 115 -4.31 6.33 -11.62
N LEU A 116 -5.04 6.08 -10.54
CA LEU A 116 -6.30 5.34 -10.55
C LEU A 116 -7.38 6.05 -11.37
N ARG A 117 -7.53 7.38 -11.20
CA ARG A 117 -8.55 8.17 -11.92
C ARG A 117 -8.28 8.24 -13.41
N ASP A 118 -7.03 8.49 -13.79
CA ASP A 118 -6.64 8.66 -15.20
C ASP A 118 -6.81 7.34 -15.97
N LEU A 119 -6.53 6.21 -15.33
CA LEU A 119 -6.74 4.87 -15.90
C LEU A 119 -8.14 4.29 -15.64
N GLN A 120 -9.00 5.04 -14.93
CA GLN A 120 -10.33 4.62 -14.50
C GLN A 120 -10.37 3.31 -13.70
N ILE A 121 -9.27 2.96 -13.05
CA ILE A 121 -9.16 1.76 -12.23
C ILE A 121 -9.94 1.96 -10.94
N THR A 122 -10.93 1.11 -10.73
CA THR A 122 -11.57 0.97 -9.42
C THR A 122 -10.84 -0.14 -8.64
N PRO A 123 -10.36 0.11 -7.41
CA PRO A 123 -9.77 -0.94 -6.59
C PRO A 123 -10.71 -2.15 -6.46
N MET A 124 -10.13 -3.34 -6.41
CA MET A 124 -10.82 -4.63 -6.27
C MET A 124 -11.73 -5.02 -7.44
N THR A 125 -11.67 -4.32 -8.58
CA THR A 125 -12.36 -4.71 -9.82
C THR A 125 -11.39 -5.22 -10.88
N LEU A 126 -11.94 -5.78 -11.96
CA LEU A 126 -11.18 -6.44 -13.01
C LEU A 126 -10.36 -5.47 -13.88
N VAL A 127 -9.05 -5.70 -13.94
CA VAL A 127 -8.07 -4.93 -14.72
C VAL A 127 -7.29 -5.88 -15.63
N GLU A 128 -6.93 -5.43 -16.84
CA GLU A 128 -6.02 -6.16 -17.73
C GLU A 128 -4.68 -5.43 -17.82
N ALA A 129 -3.59 -6.20 -17.83
CA ALA A 129 -2.26 -5.69 -18.17
C ALA A 129 -1.63 -6.49 -19.32
N GLU A 130 -0.86 -5.79 -20.14
CA GLU A 130 0.02 -6.36 -21.16
C GLU A 130 1.47 -6.19 -20.69
N GLY A 131 2.28 -7.24 -20.78
CA GLY A 131 3.65 -7.22 -20.30
C GLY A 131 4.26 -8.60 -20.12
N GLU A 132 5.13 -8.78 -19.12
CA GLU A 132 5.82 -10.05 -18.85
C GLU A 132 6.08 -10.32 -17.36
N PHE A 133 6.11 -11.59 -16.97
CA PHE A 133 6.59 -11.99 -15.64
C PHE A 133 8.12 -11.98 -15.59
N VAL A 134 8.66 -11.51 -14.47
CA VAL A 134 10.10 -11.50 -14.22
C VAL A 134 10.42 -12.41 -13.06
N ASN A 135 11.42 -13.26 -13.24
CA ASN A 135 11.93 -14.10 -12.17
C ASN A 135 12.78 -13.23 -11.21
N SER A 136 12.24 -12.95 -10.03
CA SER A 136 12.92 -12.14 -9.01
C SER A 136 12.72 -12.76 -7.64
N THR A 137 13.81 -13.04 -6.95
CA THR A 137 13.81 -13.52 -5.56
C THR A 137 13.61 -12.40 -4.54
N LYS A 138 13.52 -11.14 -4.99
CA LYS A 138 13.36 -9.98 -4.11
C LYS A 138 11.92 -9.78 -3.62
N TYR A 139 10.95 -10.37 -4.31
CA TYR A 139 9.54 -10.22 -4.00
C TYR A 139 8.98 -11.55 -3.50
N ARG A 140 8.03 -11.49 -2.56
CA ARG A 140 7.36 -12.68 -2.01
C ARG A 140 6.27 -13.24 -2.93
N VAL A 141 5.89 -12.45 -3.93
CA VAL A 141 4.90 -12.80 -4.94
C VAL A 141 5.52 -12.59 -6.33
N PRO A 142 5.07 -13.32 -7.37
CA PRO A 142 5.49 -13.08 -8.74
C PRO A 142 5.31 -11.61 -9.15
N LEU A 143 6.34 -11.06 -9.82
CA LEU A 143 6.33 -9.70 -10.34
C LEU A 143 5.97 -9.72 -11.83
N PHE A 144 4.95 -8.96 -12.21
CA PHE A 144 4.58 -8.71 -13.59
C PHE A 144 4.96 -7.28 -13.98
N LEU A 145 5.84 -7.12 -14.96
CA LEU A 145 6.17 -5.82 -15.53
C LEU A 145 5.13 -5.50 -16.61
N ALA A 146 4.32 -4.47 -16.39
CA ALA A 146 3.29 -4.04 -17.32
C ALA A 146 3.80 -2.90 -18.21
N ASP A 147 3.61 -3.04 -19.52
CA ASP A 147 3.76 -1.98 -20.51
C ASP A 147 2.46 -1.18 -20.68
N LYS A 148 1.33 -1.84 -20.44
CA LYS A 148 -0.01 -1.24 -20.50
C LYS A 148 -0.90 -1.80 -19.40
N VAL A 149 -1.76 -0.95 -18.88
CA VAL A 149 -2.79 -1.29 -17.90
C VAL A 149 -4.09 -0.63 -18.34
N LYS A 150 -5.19 -1.37 -18.30
CA LYS A 150 -6.53 -0.86 -18.64
C LYS A 150 -7.60 -1.44 -17.73
N ASP A 151 -8.54 -0.60 -17.33
CA ASP A 151 -9.81 -1.07 -16.77
C ASP A 151 -10.57 -1.88 -17.84
N ILE A 152 -11.11 -3.03 -17.46
CA ILE A 152 -11.93 -3.87 -18.37
C ILE A 152 -13.28 -4.26 -17.79
N GLY A 153 -13.57 -3.89 -16.54
CA GLY A 153 -14.86 -4.20 -15.92
C GLY A 153 -14.95 -3.79 -14.46
N LYS A 154 -16.19 -3.59 -14.01
CA LYS A 154 -16.51 -3.26 -12.61
C LYS A 154 -16.85 -4.49 -11.77
N GLU A 155 -16.63 -5.67 -12.31
CA GLU A 155 -16.87 -6.92 -11.62
C GLU A 155 -15.88 -7.04 -10.46
N ALA A 156 -16.38 -6.97 -9.24
CA ALA A 156 -15.65 -7.36 -8.04
C ALA A 156 -15.96 -8.84 -7.81
N ASN A 157 -14.97 -9.72 -8.00
CA ASN A 157 -15.20 -11.14 -7.80
C ASN A 157 -13.97 -11.82 -7.23
N HIS A 158 -13.75 -11.63 -5.92
CA HIS A 158 -12.76 -12.39 -5.19
C HIS A 158 -13.21 -12.74 -3.79
N GLN A 159 -12.92 -13.99 -3.42
CA GLN A 159 -12.89 -14.41 -2.03
C GLN A 159 -11.55 -13.96 -1.44
N TRP A 160 -11.63 -13.08 -0.45
CA TRP A 160 -10.46 -12.56 0.23
C TRP A 160 -10.09 -13.45 1.42
N LYS A 161 -8.80 -13.76 1.56
CA LYS A 161 -8.26 -14.42 2.73
C LYS A 161 -8.09 -13.40 3.84
N ILE A 162 -8.93 -13.49 4.86
CA ILE A 162 -9.00 -12.51 5.94
C ILE A 162 -8.38 -13.11 7.20
N LEU A 163 -7.67 -12.28 7.97
CA LEU A 163 -7.16 -12.60 9.30
C LEU A 163 -7.50 -11.48 10.28
N ALA A 164 -8.38 -11.75 11.23
CA ALA A 164 -8.64 -10.87 12.36
C ALA A 164 -7.60 -11.10 13.47
N VAL A 165 -7.13 -10.01 14.09
CA VAL A 165 -6.15 -10.02 15.19
C VAL A 165 -6.70 -9.20 16.36
N ASP A 166 -6.48 -9.68 17.58
CA ASP A 166 -6.79 -8.99 18.83
C ASP A 166 -5.72 -9.32 19.89
N ILE A 167 -5.40 -8.37 20.79
CA ILE A 167 -4.42 -8.58 21.85
C ILE A 167 -4.96 -8.26 23.24
N GLU A 168 -4.43 -8.97 24.23
CA GLU A 168 -4.67 -8.67 25.65
C GLU A 168 -3.37 -8.23 26.32
N THR A 169 -3.42 -7.13 27.06
CA THR A 169 -2.23 -6.53 27.70
C THR A 169 -2.36 -6.51 29.21
N TYR A 170 -1.23 -6.66 29.91
CA TYR A 170 -1.20 -6.59 31.36
C TYR A 170 -0.75 -5.23 31.86
N ALA A 171 -1.59 -4.57 32.63
CA ALA A 171 -1.26 -3.31 33.29
C ALA A 171 -1.53 -3.40 34.80
N LYS A 172 -0.54 -3.06 35.64
CA LYS A 172 -0.70 -3.07 37.11
C LYS A 172 -1.65 -1.97 37.60
N LYS A 173 -1.62 -0.83 36.91
CA LYS A 173 -2.57 0.28 37.01
C LYS A 173 -3.31 0.32 35.68
N LYS A 174 -4.51 0.88 35.59
CA LYS A 174 -5.30 0.96 34.33
C LYS A 174 -4.69 1.91 33.28
N GLU A 175 -3.37 1.89 33.13
CA GLU A 175 -2.57 2.68 32.20
C GLU A 175 -2.29 1.88 30.93
N ILE A 176 -2.27 2.57 29.80
CA ILE A 176 -1.86 2.01 28.51
C ILE A 176 -0.45 2.53 28.25
N ASP A 177 0.56 1.70 28.54
CA ASP A 177 1.97 2.02 28.31
C ASP A 177 2.68 0.80 27.69
N PRO A 178 2.76 0.71 26.34
CA PRO A 178 3.38 -0.43 25.66
C PRO A 178 4.88 -0.58 25.98
N HIS A 179 5.59 0.46 26.41
CA HIS A 179 7.00 0.31 26.81
C HIS A 179 7.14 -0.49 28.11
N LYS A 180 6.12 -0.46 28.98
CA LYS A 180 6.13 -1.17 30.27
C LYS A 180 5.29 -2.44 30.23
N ASN A 181 4.04 -2.31 29.83
CA ASN A 181 2.99 -3.32 29.95
C ASN A 181 3.15 -4.40 28.86
N PRO A 182 3.28 -5.68 29.23
CA PRO A 182 3.45 -6.76 28.26
C PRO A 182 2.13 -7.17 27.63
N ILE A 183 2.23 -7.72 26.41
CA ILE A 183 1.14 -8.46 25.79
C ILE A 183 1.10 -9.85 26.46
N LEU A 184 -0.07 -10.26 26.93
CA LEU A 184 -0.32 -11.57 27.54
C LEU A 184 -0.79 -12.61 26.52
N MET A 185 -1.62 -12.18 25.58
CA MET A 185 -2.23 -13.04 24.58
C MET A 185 -2.37 -12.32 23.24
N ILE A 186 -2.31 -13.09 22.16
CA ILE A 186 -2.67 -12.64 20.83
C ILE A 186 -3.62 -13.67 20.23
N ALA A 187 -4.82 -13.22 19.85
CA ALA A 187 -5.83 -14.05 19.24
C ALA A 187 -5.89 -13.82 17.73
N PHE A 188 -6.20 -14.89 17.00
CA PHE A 188 -6.36 -14.91 15.56
C PHE A 188 -7.66 -15.61 15.18
N TYR A 189 -8.39 -14.99 14.26
CA TYR A 189 -9.52 -15.61 13.59
C TYR A 189 -9.44 -15.35 12.09
N GLY A 190 -9.25 -16.40 11.29
CA GLY A 190 -9.12 -16.29 9.85
C GLY A 190 -10.22 -17.06 9.12
N VAL A 191 -10.55 -16.56 7.93
CA VAL A 191 -11.34 -17.28 6.93
C VAL A 191 -10.58 -17.21 5.62
N ASN A 192 -10.30 -18.37 5.02
CA ASN A 192 -9.66 -18.41 3.71
C ASN A 192 -10.67 -18.37 2.57
N GLU A 193 -10.19 -18.41 1.34
CA GLU A 193 -10.99 -18.34 0.13
C GLU A 193 -12.04 -19.46 0.08
N ALA A 194 -11.65 -20.69 0.47
CA ALA A 194 -12.57 -21.83 0.54
C ALA A 194 -13.57 -21.78 1.72
N GLY A 195 -13.55 -20.73 2.54
CA GLY A 195 -14.39 -20.59 3.73
C GLY A 195 -13.90 -21.40 4.93
N GLU A 196 -12.68 -21.95 4.88
CA GLU A 196 -12.10 -22.70 5.99
C GLU A 196 -11.69 -21.75 7.11
N ILE A 197 -12.02 -22.15 8.34
CA ILE A 197 -11.82 -21.34 9.53
C ILE A 197 -10.45 -21.66 10.15
N TYR A 198 -9.66 -20.62 10.38
CA TYR A 198 -8.46 -20.66 11.19
C TYR A 198 -8.71 -19.99 12.54
N LYS A 199 -8.42 -20.66 13.65
CA LYS A 199 -8.55 -20.11 15.01
C LYS A 199 -7.32 -20.43 15.80
N LYS A 200 -6.73 -19.42 16.44
CA LYS A 200 -5.56 -19.62 17.27
C LYS A 200 -5.45 -18.55 18.36
N VAL A 201 -4.96 -18.94 19.52
CA VAL A 201 -4.57 -18.02 20.58
C VAL A 201 -3.13 -18.36 20.98
N LEU A 202 -2.28 -17.34 21.00
CA LEU A 202 -0.95 -17.45 21.58
C LEU A 202 -0.97 -16.89 23.00
N THR A 203 -0.27 -17.54 23.92
CA THR A 203 0.07 -16.97 25.22
C THR A 203 1.40 -17.51 25.70
N TRP A 204 2.04 -16.82 26.64
CA TRP A 204 3.22 -17.33 27.36
C TRP A 204 2.92 -17.59 28.84
N LYS A 205 1.66 -17.45 29.25
CA LYS A 205 1.21 -17.79 30.61
C LYS A 205 0.82 -19.26 30.66
N ARG A 206 1.47 -20.00 31.56
CA ARG A 206 1.23 -21.43 31.77
C ARG A 206 0.08 -21.65 32.74
N PHE A 207 -0.91 -22.43 32.32
CA PHE A 207 -2.01 -22.92 33.14
C PHE A 207 -2.54 -24.23 32.55
N PRO A 208 -3.19 -25.11 33.34
CA PRO A 208 -3.81 -26.33 32.81
C PRO A 208 -4.95 -25.99 31.83
N HIS A 209 -4.88 -26.52 30.60
CA HIS A 209 -5.94 -26.36 29.58
C HIS A 209 -6.10 -27.61 28.72
N LYS A 210 -7.22 -27.71 28.01
CA LYS A 210 -7.50 -28.72 26.97
C LYS A 210 -7.93 -28.09 25.63
N LEU A 211 -7.67 -26.79 25.48
CA LEU A 211 -7.99 -26.02 24.28
C LEU A 211 -7.00 -26.37 23.16
N ASP A 212 -7.52 -26.84 22.02
CA ASP A 212 -6.76 -27.25 20.83
C ASP A 212 -6.21 -26.06 20.02
N TYR A 213 -6.90 -24.93 20.07
CA TYR A 213 -6.50 -23.68 19.42
C TYR A 213 -5.47 -22.85 20.23
N LEU A 214 -5.15 -23.23 21.47
CA LEU A 214 -4.24 -22.48 22.34
C LEU A 214 -2.80 -23.01 22.20
N GLU A 215 -1.88 -22.14 21.83
CA GLU A 215 -0.44 -22.40 21.82
C GLU A 215 0.25 -21.63 22.95
N VAL A 216 0.95 -22.35 23.83
CA VAL A 216 1.69 -21.77 24.95
C VAL A 216 3.19 -21.74 24.63
N VAL A 217 3.73 -20.54 24.37
CA VAL A 217 5.16 -20.30 24.09
C VAL A 217 5.95 -19.97 25.36
N SER A 218 7.27 -19.82 25.27
CA SER A 218 8.14 -19.63 26.44
C SER A 218 7.96 -18.28 27.13
N ASP A 219 7.81 -17.21 26.35
CA ASP A 219 7.80 -15.82 26.79
C ASP A 219 7.16 -14.92 25.72
N GLU A 220 7.07 -13.62 26.01
CA GLU A 220 6.52 -12.62 25.09
C GLU A 220 7.34 -12.46 23.81
N VAL A 221 8.66 -12.67 23.85
CA VAL A 221 9.54 -12.54 22.68
C VAL A 221 9.22 -13.64 21.67
N GLU A 222 9.11 -14.88 22.11
CA GLU A 222 8.67 -16.00 21.25
C GLU A 222 7.23 -15.82 20.79
N MET A 223 6.35 -15.21 21.59
CA MET A 223 4.98 -14.89 21.16
C MET A 223 4.95 -13.89 19.99
N LEU A 224 5.79 -12.84 20.03
CA LEU A 224 5.88 -11.85 18.96
C LEU A 224 6.51 -12.43 17.68
N LYS A 225 7.53 -13.29 17.80
CA LYS A 225 8.08 -14.04 16.67
C LYS A 225 7.02 -14.94 16.05
N ARG A 226 6.28 -15.67 16.88
CA ARG A 226 5.21 -16.57 16.44
C ARG A 226 4.06 -15.82 15.78
N PHE A 227 3.71 -14.62 16.27
CA PHE A 227 2.76 -13.73 15.60
C PHE A 227 3.19 -13.43 14.17
N ARG A 228 4.45 -13.01 13.98
CA ARG A 228 5.02 -12.73 12.66
C ARG A 228 4.97 -13.96 11.77
N GLU A 229 5.45 -15.12 12.25
CA GLU A 229 5.40 -16.37 11.50
C GLU A 229 3.98 -16.72 11.06
N ILE A 230 2.99 -16.64 11.95
CA ILE A 230 1.58 -16.90 11.60
C ILE A 230 1.10 -15.97 10.50
N VAL A 231 1.39 -14.67 10.56
CA VAL A 231 0.99 -13.73 9.50
C VAL A 231 1.68 -14.06 8.17
N LEU A 232 2.97 -14.43 8.22
CA LEU A 232 3.76 -14.80 7.03
C LEU A 232 3.33 -16.13 6.41
N ASP A 233 2.97 -17.11 7.22
CA ASP A 233 2.52 -18.43 6.77
C ASP A 233 1.07 -18.38 6.29
N TYR A 234 0.21 -17.67 7.03
CA TYR A 234 -1.19 -17.50 6.67
C TYR A 234 -1.35 -16.67 5.39
N GLN A 235 -0.46 -15.70 5.15
CA GLN A 235 -0.51 -14.81 3.99
C GLN A 235 -1.92 -14.23 3.77
N PRO A 236 -2.47 -13.44 4.71
CA PRO A 236 -3.77 -12.81 4.51
C PRO A 236 -3.71 -11.81 3.34
N ASP A 237 -4.84 -11.60 2.66
CA ASP A 237 -5.04 -10.43 1.79
C ASP A 237 -5.43 -9.22 2.63
N ILE A 238 -6.25 -9.44 3.66
CA ILE A 238 -6.77 -8.41 4.54
C ILE A 238 -6.49 -8.83 5.98
N ILE A 239 -5.84 -7.95 6.73
CA ILE A 239 -5.76 -8.06 8.18
C ILE A 239 -6.79 -7.09 8.75
N THR A 240 -7.59 -7.54 9.71
CA THR A 240 -8.68 -6.76 10.30
C THR A 240 -8.70 -6.89 11.83
N GLY A 241 -9.51 -6.08 12.49
CA GLY A 241 -9.66 -6.03 13.94
C GLY A 241 -10.44 -4.79 14.37
N TYR A 242 -10.61 -4.60 15.68
CA TYR A 242 -11.33 -3.46 16.23
C TYR A 242 -10.35 -2.48 16.88
N PHE A 243 -10.25 -1.27 16.33
CA PHE A 243 -9.27 -0.26 16.76
C PHE A 243 -7.79 -0.69 16.65
N SER A 244 -7.49 -1.65 15.77
CA SER A 244 -6.15 -2.23 15.65
C SER A 244 -5.08 -1.28 15.13
N ASP A 245 -5.43 -0.34 14.26
CA ASP A 245 -4.51 0.72 13.82
C ASP A 245 -4.19 1.72 14.94
N GLY A 246 -5.08 1.88 15.91
CA GLY A 246 -4.93 2.82 17.03
C GLY A 246 -4.37 2.18 18.31
N PHE A 247 -4.50 0.85 18.45
CA PHE A 247 -4.08 0.12 19.64
C PHE A 247 -3.22 -1.10 19.28
N ASP A 248 -3.80 -2.16 18.70
CA ASP A 248 -3.12 -3.47 18.59
C ASP A 248 -1.78 -3.40 17.86
N PHE A 249 -1.75 -2.90 16.61
CA PHE A 249 -0.53 -2.88 15.81
C PHE A 249 0.53 -1.90 16.34
N PRO A 250 0.19 -0.66 16.75
CA PRO A 250 1.15 0.20 17.44
C PRO A 250 1.74 -0.44 18.70
N TYR A 251 0.93 -1.16 19.47
CA TYR A 251 1.36 -1.83 20.70
C TYR A 251 2.31 -2.99 20.37
N ILE A 252 1.92 -3.88 19.45
CA ILE A 252 2.76 -4.98 18.96
C ILE A 252 4.09 -4.43 18.44
N ASN A 253 4.06 -3.38 17.60
CA ASN A 253 5.27 -2.76 17.05
C ASN A 253 6.19 -2.24 18.15
N THR A 254 5.65 -1.51 19.12
CA THR A 254 6.44 -0.97 20.25
C THR A 254 7.05 -2.09 21.10
N ARG A 255 6.32 -3.18 21.35
CA ARG A 255 6.86 -4.35 22.07
C ARG A 255 7.94 -5.07 21.25
N ALA A 256 7.73 -5.24 19.96
CA ALA A 256 8.70 -5.87 19.05
C ALA A 256 10.00 -5.06 18.99
N GLU A 257 9.92 -3.73 18.85
CA GLU A 257 11.07 -2.82 18.88
C GLU A 257 11.86 -2.91 20.18
N LYS A 258 11.16 -2.93 21.33
CA LYS A 258 11.77 -3.08 22.66
C LYS A 258 12.60 -4.37 22.79
N TYR A 259 12.19 -5.44 22.11
CA TYR A 259 12.86 -6.74 22.15
C TYR A 259 13.75 -7.01 20.93
N HIS A 260 13.90 -6.04 20.01
CA HIS A 260 14.63 -6.20 18.75
C HIS A 260 14.14 -7.39 17.91
N VAL A 261 12.82 -7.61 17.92
CA VAL A 261 12.16 -8.61 17.07
C VAL A 261 11.75 -7.93 15.77
N ASN A 262 12.45 -8.25 14.67
CA ASN A 262 12.16 -7.76 13.31
C ASN A 262 11.35 -8.78 12.49
#